data_AF-A0A7C6F310-F1
#
_entry.id   AF-A0A7C6F310-F1
#
_cell.length_a   1.000
_cell.length_b   1.000
_cell.length_c   1.000
_cell.angle_alpha   90.00
_cell.angle_beta   90.00
_cell.angle_gamma   90.00
#
_symmetry.space_group_name_H-M   'P 1'
#
loop_
_entity.id
_entity.type
_entity.pdbx_description
1 polymer ?
#
loop_
_entity_poly.entity_id
_entity_poly.type
_entity_poly.pdbx_seq_one_letter_code
_entity_poly.pdbx_strand_id
1 'polypeptide(L)'
;MNERESKEHEVIPQANQHKRVDIRMGASTMSVGEWVSSKVFSLVHRHNLVYNTCWEDPRLDRVALNIGPEDTILVITSAGCNALDYALLGPKHIYAVDMNPRQNALLELKMAGIRRLDFETFFKIFGEGRYRGIEELYRSSLRRELTPFARRYWDKHIKRFFGRKRSFYFRGTAGTFARVMNTYITKVARVRPWVEKILNSKTLDEQRE
;
A
#
# COMPACT_ATOMS: atom_id res chain seq x y z
N MET A 1 -23.03 12.65 -80.60
CA MET A 1 -24.44 12.90 -80.26
C MET A 1 -24.54 12.73 -78.75
N ASN A 2 -24.25 13.83 -78.03
CA ASN A 2 -25.18 14.59 -77.18
C ASN A 2 -25.61 13.81 -75.93
N GLU A 3 -25.58 14.34 -74.71
CA GLU A 3 -25.27 15.67 -74.19
C GLU A 3 -25.08 15.54 -72.67
N ARG A 4 -24.49 16.57 -72.08
CA ARG A 4 -24.25 16.77 -70.64
C ARG A 4 -25.56 16.93 -69.87
N GLU A 5 -25.56 16.55 -68.60
CA GLU A 5 -26.07 17.31 -67.42
C GLU A 5 -25.84 16.44 -66.16
N SER A 6 -24.78 16.69 -65.38
CA SER A 6 -24.70 17.62 -64.23
C SER A 6 -25.35 17.12 -62.92
N LYS A 7 -24.47 16.72 -62.00
CA LYS A 7 -24.41 17.05 -60.56
C LYS A 7 -25.64 16.74 -59.68
N GLU A 8 -25.43 15.80 -58.76
CA GLU A 8 -25.43 16.10 -57.32
C GLU A 8 -24.63 15.02 -56.57
N HIS A 9 -23.40 15.36 -56.17
CA HIS A 9 -22.67 14.61 -55.17
C HIS A 9 -23.22 15.05 -53.82
N GLU A 10 -23.93 14.16 -53.14
CA GLU A 10 -24.33 14.35 -51.75
C GLU A 10 -23.05 14.36 -50.89
N VAL A 11 -22.62 15.58 -50.54
CA VAL A 11 -21.51 15.82 -49.63
C VAL A 11 -21.99 15.45 -48.23
N ILE A 12 -21.60 14.27 -47.75
CA ILE A 12 -21.71 13.91 -46.34
C ILE A 12 -20.90 14.94 -45.54
N PRO A 13 -21.51 15.75 -44.65
CA PRO A 13 -20.75 16.69 -43.84
C PRO A 13 -19.86 15.89 -42.89
N GLN A 14 -18.54 16.08 -43.01
CA GLN A 14 -17.61 15.67 -41.96
C GLN A 14 -17.98 16.42 -40.68
N ALA A 15 -18.62 15.71 -39.74
CA ALA A 15 -18.86 16.20 -38.39
C ALA A 15 -17.53 16.18 -37.61
N ASN A 16 -16.63 17.10 -37.95
CA ASN A 16 -15.49 17.41 -37.13
C ASN A 16 -15.92 18.42 -36.05
N GLN A 17 -16.57 17.92 -35.00
CA GLN A 17 -16.72 18.65 -33.74
C GLN A 17 -15.96 17.90 -32.66
N HIS A 18 -14.64 18.01 -32.70
CA HIS A 18 -13.86 17.98 -31.47
C HIS A 18 -14.28 19.20 -30.63
N LYS A 19 -15.35 19.06 -29.84
CA LYS A 19 -15.54 19.93 -28.69
C LYS A 19 -14.34 19.69 -27.78
N ARG A 20 -13.36 20.59 -27.83
CA ARG A 20 -12.41 20.76 -26.73
C ARG A 20 -13.27 20.95 -25.49
N VAL A 21 -13.28 19.95 -24.62
CA VAL A 21 -13.65 20.17 -23.23
C VAL A 21 -12.50 21.00 -22.67
N ASP A 22 -12.64 22.32 -22.76
CA ASP A 22 -11.82 23.23 -21.98
C ASP A 22 -12.20 22.99 -20.53
N ILE A 23 -11.50 22.05 -19.88
CA ILE A 23 -11.45 21.98 -18.43
C ILE A 23 -10.73 23.26 -18.01
N ARG A 24 -11.51 24.32 -17.78
CA ARG A 24 -11.07 25.45 -16.99
C ARG A 24 -10.77 24.89 -15.61
N MET A 25 -9.51 24.49 -15.37
CA MET A 25 -8.97 24.39 -14.03
C MET A 25 -9.07 25.80 -13.44
N GLY A 26 -10.19 26.09 -12.78
CA GLY A 26 -10.25 27.21 -11.87
C GLY A 26 -9.10 27.00 -10.88
N ALA A 27 -8.16 27.93 -10.86
CA ALA A 27 -7.15 27.99 -9.82
C ALA A 27 -7.89 28.29 -8.51
N SER A 28 -8.43 27.25 -7.87
CA SER A 28 -8.91 27.33 -6.51
C SER A 28 -7.71 27.64 -5.64
N THR A 29 -7.63 28.87 -5.14
CA THR A 29 -6.69 29.25 -4.10
C THR A 29 -6.95 28.32 -2.91
N MET A 30 -6.07 27.32 -2.72
CA MET A 30 -6.18 26.40 -1.59
C MET A 30 -6.29 27.21 -0.31
N SER A 31 -7.27 26.88 0.53
CA SER A 31 -7.36 27.45 1.87
C SER A 31 -6.06 27.19 2.63
N VAL A 32 -5.66 28.07 3.54
CA VAL A 32 -4.47 27.86 4.39
C VAL A 32 -4.58 26.51 5.12
N GLY A 33 -5.78 26.10 5.53
CA GLY A 33 -6.04 24.81 6.14
C GLY A 33 -5.85 23.62 5.19
N GLU A 34 -6.29 23.75 3.94
CA GLU A 34 -6.09 22.73 2.89
C GLU A 34 -4.63 22.64 2.46
N TRP A 35 -3.93 23.77 2.40
CA TRP A 35 -2.50 23.83 2.13
C TRP A 35 -1.69 23.21 3.27
N VAL A 36 -2.01 23.51 4.53
CA VAL A 36 -1.39 22.88 5.70
C VAL A 36 -1.69 21.38 5.71
N SER A 37 -2.93 20.96 5.49
CA SER A 37 -3.32 19.55 5.38
C SER A 37 -2.58 18.84 4.25
N SER A 38 -2.52 19.43 3.06
CA SER A 38 -1.79 18.92 1.90
C SER A 38 -0.27 18.84 2.15
N LYS A 39 0.31 19.82 2.85
CA LYS A 39 1.73 19.81 3.24
C LYS A 39 2.02 18.76 4.30
N VAL A 40 1.18 18.61 5.31
CA VAL A 40 1.29 17.56 6.34
C VAL A 40 1.10 16.19 5.71
N PHE A 41 0.10 16.03 4.86
CA PHE A 41 -0.17 14.83 4.08
C PHE A 41 1.05 14.48 3.21
N SER A 42 1.57 15.43 2.45
CA SER A 42 2.78 15.26 1.64
C SER A 42 4.01 14.92 2.48
N LEU A 43 4.21 15.56 3.63
CA LEU A 43 5.34 15.30 4.52
C LEU A 43 5.28 13.87 5.08
N VAL A 44 4.12 13.46 5.58
CA VAL A 44 3.86 12.15 6.19
C VAL A 44 3.97 11.03 5.16
N HIS A 45 3.41 11.23 3.96
CA HIS A 45 3.41 10.23 2.90
C HIS A 45 4.74 10.16 2.15
N ARG A 46 5.53 11.25 2.06
CA ARG A 46 6.78 11.24 1.27
C ARG A 46 8.06 10.95 2.05
N HIS A 47 8.07 10.95 3.38
CA HIS A 47 9.34 10.82 4.14
C HIS A 47 9.43 9.56 4.99
N ASN A 48 8.31 8.97 5.38
CA ASN A 48 8.28 7.82 6.27
C ASN A 48 7.62 6.61 5.62
N LEU A 49 7.91 5.41 6.11
CA LEU A 49 7.10 4.25 5.80
C LEU A 49 5.75 4.45 6.50
N VAL A 50 4.65 4.45 5.74
CA VAL A 50 3.33 4.77 6.29
C VAL A 50 2.71 3.54 6.94
N TYR A 51 2.58 2.47 6.16
CA TYR A 51 1.97 1.20 6.57
C TYR A 51 3.02 0.10 6.70
N ASN A 52 2.85 -0.75 7.70
CA ASN A 52 3.72 -1.91 7.96
C ASN A 52 3.03 -3.21 7.51
N THR A 53 1.70 -3.23 7.60
CA THR A 53 0.81 -4.30 7.17
C THR A 53 -0.49 -3.70 6.65
N CYS A 54 -1.15 -4.45 5.76
CA CYS A 54 -2.58 -4.31 5.48
C CYS A 54 -3.37 -4.85 6.67
N TRP A 55 -4.57 -4.32 6.90
CA TRP A 55 -5.49 -4.72 7.98
C TRP A 55 -6.82 -5.28 7.43
N GLU A 56 -7.01 -5.17 6.12
CA GLU A 56 -8.13 -5.72 5.37
C GLU A 56 -8.12 -7.26 5.48
N ASP A 57 -9.31 -7.87 5.46
CA ASP A 57 -9.43 -9.33 5.36
C ASP A 57 -9.36 -9.74 3.88
N PRO A 58 -8.23 -10.30 3.42
CA PRO A 58 -8.10 -10.65 2.02
C PRO A 58 -9.09 -11.72 1.57
N ARG A 59 -9.67 -12.51 2.49
CA ARG A 59 -10.67 -13.53 2.12
C ARG A 59 -11.91 -12.90 1.52
N LEU A 60 -12.32 -11.72 2.02
CA LEU A 60 -13.44 -10.97 1.46
C LEU A 60 -13.08 -10.41 0.08
N ASP A 61 -11.85 -9.94 -0.11
CA ASP A 61 -11.36 -9.49 -1.41
C ASP A 61 -11.38 -10.63 -2.44
N ARG A 62 -11.00 -11.86 -2.05
CA ARG A 62 -11.06 -13.04 -2.93
C ARG A 62 -12.48 -13.36 -3.39
N VAL A 63 -13.46 -13.25 -2.48
CA VAL A 63 -14.88 -13.46 -2.82
C VAL A 63 -15.40 -12.36 -3.72
N ALA A 64 -15.08 -11.09 -3.40
CA ALA A 64 -15.61 -9.94 -4.12
C ALA A 64 -15.00 -9.79 -5.52
N LEU A 65 -13.69 -10.03 -5.65
CA LEU A 65 -12.95 -9.81 -6.89
C LEU A 65 -12.92 -11.04 -7.80
N ASN A 66 -13.10 -12.26 -7.24
CA ASN A 66 -13.11 -13.53 -7.98
C ASN A 66 -11.95 -13.65 -9.00
N ILE A 67 -10.74 -13.35 -8.53
CA ILE A 67 -9.52 -13.25 -9.35
C ILE A 67 -9.17 -14.63 -9.96
N GLY A 68 -8.93 -14.65 -11.27
CA GLY A 68 -8.48 -15.80 -12.05
C GLY A 68 -7.20 -15.53 -12.87
N PRO A 69 -6.73 -16.55 -13.62
CA PRO A 69 -5.40 -16.52 -14.27
C PRO A 69 -5.27 -15.55 -15.44
N GLU A 70 -6.38 -15.10 -16.04
CA GLU A 70 -6.36 -14.11 -17.12
C GLU A 70 -6.36 -12.67 -16.59
N ASP A 71 -6.58 -12.48 -15.30
CA ASP A 71 -6.77 -11.15 -14.72
C ASP A 71 -5.46 -10.39 -14.55
N THR A 72 -5.57 -9.07 -14.74
CA THR A 72 -4.50 -8.12 -14.47
C THR A 72 -4.97 -7.14 -13.42
N ILE A 73 -4.29 -7.11 -12.28
CA ILE A 73 -4.73 -6.37 -11.10
C ILE A 73 -3.85 -5.14 -10.90
N LEU A 74 -4.47 -3.99 -10.66
CA LEU A 74 -3.80 -2.82 -10.13
C LEU A 74 -4.15 -2.68 -8.65
N VAL A 75 -3.15 -2.63 -7.79
CA VAL A 75 -3.34 -2.52 -6.34
C VAL A 75 -2.45 -1.43 -5.77
N ILE A 76 -3.00 -0.63 -4.84
CA ILE A 76 -2.20 0.30 -4.06
C ILE A 76 -1.33 -0.53 -3.12
N THR A 77 -0.01 -0.32 -3.17
CA THR A 77 0.95 -1.24 -2.54
C THR A 77 0.67 -1.39 -1.05
N SER A 78 0.49 -0.31 -0.29
CA SER A 78 0.00 -0.36 1.10
C SER A 78 0.70 -1.41 1.98
N ALA A 79 2.04 -1.47 1.94
CA ALA A 79 2.91 -2.48 2.58
C ALA A 79 3.00 -3.87 1.90
N GLY A 80 2.18 -4.11 0.88
CA GLY A 80 2.31 -5.22 -0.06
C GLY A 80 1.63 -6.52 0.34
N CYS A 81 0.90 -6.56 1.47
CA CYS A 81 0.31 -7.81 1.95
C CYS A 81 -0.78 -8.32 0.99
N ASN A 82 -1.74 -7.48 0.59
CA ASN A 82 -2.81 -7.90 -0.32
C ASN A 82 -2.27 -8.24 -1.71
N ALA A 83 -1.27 -7.51 -2.21
CA ALA A 83 -0.61 -7.85 -3.47
C ALA A 83 0.00 -9.27 -3.45
N LEU A 84 0.64 -9.64 -2.34
CA LEU A 84 1.21 -10.99 -2.16
C LEU A 84 0.11 -12.03 -1.95
N ASP A 85 -0.97 -11.68 -1.27
CA ASP A 85 -2.13 -12.57 -1.08
C ASP A 85 -2.79 -12.90 -2.43
N TYR A 86 -3.06 -11.88 -3.26
CA TYR A 86 -3.65 -12.06 -4.59
C TYR A 86 -2.75 -12.86 -5.52
N ALA A 87 -1.43 -12.77 -5.35
CA ALA A 87 -0.49 -13.58 -6.13
C ALA A 87 -0.71 -15.09 -5.92
N LEU A 88 -1.27 -15.51 -4.77
CA LEU A 88 -1.61 -16.92 -4.51
C LEU A 88 -2.79 -17.42 -5.37
N LEU A 89 -3.60 -16.52 -5.95
CA LEU A 89 -4.66 -16.87 -6.89
C LEU A 89 -4.15 -17.05 -8.33
N GLY A 90 -2.87 -16.79 -8.56
CA GLY A 90 -2.23 -16.95 -9.87
C GLY A 90 -2.76 -16.06 -10.99
N PRO A 91 -3.07 -14.76 -10.76
CA PRO A 91 -3.45 -13.86 -11.84
C PRO A 91 -2.30 -13.68 -12.84
N LYS A 92 -2.63 -13.25 -14.06
CA LYS A 92 -1.66 -12.96 -15.13
C LYS A 92 -0.61 -11.94 -14.67
N HIS A 93 -1.05 -10.88 -14.00
CA HIS A 93 -0.15 -9.84 -13.52
C HIS A 93 -0.74 -9.03 -12.36
N ILE A 94 0.13 -8.53 -11.47
CA ILE A 94 -0.21 -7.60 -10.40
C ILE A 94 0.70 -6.37 -10.47
N TYR A 95 0.11 -5.23 -10.78
CA TYR A 95 0.75 -3.92 -10.66
C TYR A 95 0.55 -3.37 -9.24
N ALA A 96 1.56 -3.51 -8.39
CA ALA A 96 1.58 -2.87 -7.08
C ALA A 96 2.18 -1.46 -7.19
N VAL A 97 1.34 -0.43 -7.11
CA VAL A 97 1.73 0.98 -7.29
C VAL A 97 1.60 1.77 -5.99
N ASP A 98 2.50 2.72 -5.74
CA ASP A 98 2.39 3.60 -4.57
C ASP A 98 3.03 4.96 -4.86
N MET A 99 2.45 6.02 -4.29
CA MET A 99 3.06 7.35 -4.34
C MET A 99 4.28 7.45 -3.42
N ASN A 100 4.34 6.63 -2.38
CA ASN A 100 5.47 6.51 -1.49
C ASN A 100 6.32 5.29 -1.89
N PRO A 101 7.46 5.48 -2.56
CA PRO A 101 8.28 4.36 -3.06
C PRO A 101 8.85 3.47 -1.94
N ARG A 102 8.77 3.91 -0.67
CA ARG A 102 9.15 3.09 0.50
C ARG A 102 8.20 1.92 0.73
N GLN A 103 6.95 2.05 0.32
CA GLN A 103 5.97 0.96 0.38
C GLN A 103 6.34 -0.13 -0.63
N ASN A 104 6.72 0.26 -1.86
CA ASN A 104 7.28 -0.68 -2.84
C ASN A 104 8.57 -1.31 -2.33
N ALA A 105 9.46 -0.53 -1.70
CA ALA A 105 10.67 -1.08 -1.09
C ALA A 105 10.37 -2.12 0.00
N LEU A 106 9.29 -1.96 0.78
CA LEU A 106 8.85 -2.98 1.75
C LEU A 106 8.28 -4.22 1.07
N LEU A 107 7.46 -4.06 0.03
CA LEU A 107 6.99 -5.18 -0.78
C LEU A 107 8.18 -5.97 -1.35
N GLU A 108 9.17 -5.30 -1.95
CA GLU A 108 10.38 -5.95 -2.45
C GLU A 108 11.14 -6.72 -1.35
N LEU A 109 11.24 -6.14 -0.15
CA LEU A 109 11.91 -6.82 0.97
C LEU A 109 11.15 -8.08 1.41
N LYS A 110 9.81 -8.05 1.41
CA LYS A 110 8.98 -9.23 1.68
C LYS A 110 9.14 -10.28 0.59
N MET A 111 9.12 -9.88 -0.69
CA MET A 111 9.33 -10.79 -1.82
C MET A 111 10.71 -11.46 -1.77
N ALA A 112 11.76 -10.69 -1.46
CA ALA A 112 13.10 -11.23 -1.25
C ALA A 112 13.13 -12.24 -0.09
N GLY A 113 12.44 -11.93 1.01
CA GLY A 113 12.27 -12.83 2.14
C GLY A 113 11.61 -14.15 1.75
N ILE A 114 10.47 -14.09 1.06
CA ILE A 114 9.73 -15.28 0.58
C ILE A 114 10.60 -16.17 -0.31
N ARG A 115 11.45 -15.57 -1.16
CA ARG A 115 12.31 -16.31 -2.09
C ARG A 115 13.56 -16.92 -1.44
N ARG A 116 14.06 -16.32 -0.37
CA ARG A 116 15.42 -16.60 0.14
C ARG A 116 15.47 -17.19 1.54
N LEU A 117 14.38 -17.09 2.30
CA LEU A 117 14.35 -17.49 3.71
C LEU A 117 13.41 -18.68 3.92
N ASP A 118 13.70 -19.46 4.96
CA ASP A 118 12.72 -20.38 5.50
C ASP A 118 11.55 -19.62 6.16
N PHE A 119 10.43 -20.32 6.34
CA PHE A 119 9.22 -19.75 6.92
C PHE A 119 9.43 -19.17 8.31
N GLU A 120 10.16 -19.86 9.19
CA GLU A 120 10.36 -19.43 10.58
C GLU A 120 11.15 -18.13 10.66
N THR A 121 12.19 -18.00 9.84
CA THR A 121 12.99 -16.78 9.73
C THR A 121 12.15 -15.65 9.15
N PHE A 122 11.39 -15.92 8.08
CA PHE A 122 10.47 -14.94 7.50
C PHE A 122 9.44 -14.45 8.52
N PHE A 123 8.83 -15.38 9.27
CA PHE A 123 7.80 -15.10 10.25
C PHE A 123 8.34 -14.29 11.43
N LYS A 124 9.55 -14.56 11.92
CA LYS A 124 10.18 -13.70 12.94
C LYS A 124 10.34 -12.25 12.45
N ILE A 125 10.79 -12.06 11.21
CA ILE A 125 11.02 -10.72 10.65
C ILE A 125 9.71 -9.98 10.45
N PHE A 126 8.75 -10.61 9.76
CA PHE A 126 7.55 -9.93 9.27
C PHE A 126 6.27 -10.23 10.03
N GLY A 127 6.18 -11.35 10.76
CA GLY A 127 5.04 -11.73 11.60
C GLY A 127 5.21 -11.29 13.06
N GLU A 128 6.38 -11.51 13.67
CA GLU A 128 6.69 -10.95 15.00
C GLU A 128 7.24 -9.52 14.94
N GLY A 129 7.75 -9.13 13.77
CA GLY A 129 8.30 -7.79 13.53
C GLY A 129 9.70 -7.58 14.10
N ARG A 130 10.48 -8.64 14.38
CA ARG A 130 11.81 -8.52 15.00
C ARG A 130 12.72 -9.70 14.67
N TYR A 131 13.99 -9.40 14.41
CA TYR A 131 14.96 -10.47 14.18
C TYR A 131 16.36 -10.10 14.69
N ARG A 132 16.97 -10.98 15.50
CA ARG A 132 18.34 -10.80 15.98
C ARG A 132 19.30 -11.11 14.83
N GLY A 133 20.15 -10.15 14.48
CA GLY A 133 21.06 -10.31 13.34
C GLY A 133 20.48 -9.86 12.00
N ILE A 134 19.40 -9.06 12.00
CA ILE A 134 18.77 -8.59 10.75
C ILE A 134 19.74 -7.90 9.79
N GLU A 135 20.74 -7.16 10.31
CA GLU A 135 21.70 -6.46 9.45
C GLU A 135 22.54 -7.41 8.61
N GLU A 136 23.02 -8.49 9.21
CA GLU A 136 23.82 -9.52 8.55
C GLU A 136 22.96 -10.31 7.57
N LEU A 137 21.79 -10.79 8.02
CA LEU A 137 20.84 -11.52 7.17
C LEU A 137 20.44 -10.70 5.94
N TYR A 138 20.14 -9.43 6.14
CA TYR A 138 19.81 -8.53 5.04
C TYR A 138 20.97 -8.41 4.05
N ARG A 139 22.20 -8.20 4.52
CA ARG A 139 23.38 -8.06 3.66
C ARG A 139 23.71 -9.33 2.88
N SER A 140 23.61 -10.49 3.53
CA SER A 140 23.99 -11.79 2.95
C SER A 140 22.93 -12.34 2.00
N SER A 141 21.65 -12.20 2.34
CA SER A 141 20.58 -12.99 1.72
C SER A 141 19.53 -12.16 0.97
N LEU A 142 19.23 -10.93 1.43
CA LEU A 142 18.09 -10.16 0.90
C LEU A 142 18.51 -9.04 -0.04
N ARG A 143 19.62 -8.35 0.27
CA ARG A 143 20.02 -7.10 -0.38
C ARG A 143 20.18 -7.20 -1.90
N ARG A 144 20.62 -8.36 -2.41
CA ARG A 144 20.89 -8.56 -3.85
C ARG A 144 19.61 -8.68 -4.69
N GLU A 145 18.49 -9.06 -4.09
CA GLU A 145 17.17 -9.16 -4.75
C GLU A 145 16.51 -7.80 -4.98
N LEU A 146 17.03 -6.75 -4.34
CA LEU A 146 16.35 -5.46 -4.26
C LEU A 146 16.77 -4.52 -5.39
N THR A 147 15.83 -3.71 -5.84
CA THR A 147 16.09 -2.61 -6.78
C THR A 147 17.04 -1.58 -6.15
N PRO A 148 17.71 -0.72 -6.97
CA PRO A 148 18.64 0.28 -6.44
C PRO A 148 18.01 1.21 -5.40
N PHE A 149 16.73 1.59 -5.56
CA PHE A 149 16.04 2.42 -4.58
C PHE A 149 15.82 1.67 -3.26
N ALA A 150 15.25 0.46 -3.33
CA ALA A 150 14.98 -0.35 -2.15
C ALA A 150 16.26 -0.67 -1.36
N ARG A 151 17.37 -0.99 -2.05
CA ARG A 151 18.70 -1.14 -1.42
C ARG A 151 19.12 0.10 -0.64
N ARG A 152 19.13 1.27 -1.28
CA ARG A 152 19.54 2.52 -0.62
C ARG A 152 18.68 2.84 0.61
N TYR A 153 17.38 2.53 0.55
CA TYR A 153 16.48 2.73 1.67
C TYR A 153 16.79 1.76 2.83
N TRP A 154 16.84 0.45 2.56
CA TRP A 154 17.02 -0.56 3.59
C TRP A 154 18.44 -0.58 4.16
N ASP A 155 19.47 -0.27 3.38
CA ASP A 155 20.85 -0.09 3.86
C ASP A 155 20.92 0.91 5.02
N LYS A 156 20.07 1.95 5.01
CA LYS A 156 20.01 3.00 6.04
C LYS A 156 19.06 2.68 7.19
N HIS A 157 18.12 1.75 7.00
CA HIS A 157 16.95 1.64 7.88
C HIS A 157 16.65 0.24 8.42
N ILE A 158 17.28 -0.82 7.92
CA ILE A 158 16.95 -2.21 8.29
C ILE A 158 17.10 -2.45 9.80
N LYS A 159 18.22 -2.03 10.40
CA LYS A 159 18.49 -2.10 11.85
C LYS A 159 17.44 -1.34 12.64
N ARG A 160 17.07 -0.15 12.14
CA ARG A 160 16.07 0.70 12.78
C ARG A 160 14.72 0.03 12.76
N PHE A 161 14.30 -0.63 11.69
CA PHE A 161 12.96 -1.23 11.61
C PHE A 161 12.83 -2.55 12.36
N PHE A 162 13.83 -3.41 12.30
CA PHE A 162 13.71 -4.80 12.80
C PHE A 162 14.64 -5.11 13.98
N GLY A 163 15.36 -4.10 14.49
CA GLY A 163 16.23 -4.25 15.65
C GLY A 163 15.49 -4.41 16.98
N ARG A 164 16.21 -4.91 17.99
CA ARG A 164 15.67 -5.40 19.29
C ARG A 164 14.79 -4.44 20.08
N LYS A 165 14.97 -3.12 19.94
CA LYS A 165 14.34 -2.13 20.83
C LYS A 165 12.81 -2.09 20.70
N ARG A 166 12.27 -2.27 19.49
CA ARG A 166 10.83 -2.18 19.19
C ARG A 166 10.50 -3.01 17.95
N SER A 167 9.34 -3.65 17.97
CA SER A 167 8.82 -4.38 16.81
C SER A 167 8.61 -3.43 15.63
N PHE A 168 8.79 -3.98 14.43
CA PHE A 168 8.53 -3.38 13.13
C PHE A 168 7.18 -2.64 13.08
N TYR A 169 6.12 -3.21 13.66
CA TYR A 169 4.77 -2.64 13.65
C TYR A 169 4.62 -1.37 14.49
N PHE A 170 5.56 -1.07 15.40
CA PHE A 170 5.57 0.17 16.18
C PHE A 170 6.56 1.21 15.61
N ARG A 171 6.82 1.14 14.30
CA ARG A 171 7.71 2.03 13.56
C ARG A 171 7.05 2.50 12.28
N GLY A 172 7.55 3.58 11.70
CA GLY A 172 6.84 4.26 10.62
C GLY A 172 5.71 5.14 11.16
N THR A 173 4.87 5.63 10.27
CA THR A 173 3.78 6.55 10.62
C THR A 173 2.68 5.80 11.37
N ALA A 174 2.19 4.69 10.82
CA ALA A 174 1.15 3.88 11.46
C ALA A 174 1.61 3.38 12.84
N GLY A 175 2.84 2.88 12.96
CA GLY A 175 3.37 2.44 14.25
C GLY A 175 3.53 3.57 15.27
N THR A 176 3.83 4.79 14.83
CA THR A 176 3.86 5.96 15.70
C THR A 176 2.47 6.31 16.20
N PHE A 177 1.49 6.32 15.30
CA PHE A 177 0.08 6.56 15.63
C PHE A 177 -0.45 5.50 16.60
N ALA A 178 -0.23 4.22 16.32
CA ALA A 178 -0.62 3.11 17.19
C ALA A 178 -0.07 3.27 18.61
N ARG A 179 1.17 3.73 18.76
CA ARG A 179 1.77 4.00 20.07
C ARG A 179 1.09 5.16 20.80
N VAL A 180 0.76 6.25 20.09
CA VAL A 180 0.05 7.40 20.67
C VAL A 180 -1.33 6.96 21.16
N MET A 181 -2.09 6.25 20.32
CA MET A 181 -3.40 5.71 20.69
C MET A 181 -3.32 4.74 21.87
N ASN A 182 -2.36 3.81 21.86
CA ASN A 182 -2.16 2.89 22.97
C ASN A 182 -1.85 3.62 24.29
N THR A 183 -1.05 4.69 24.22
CA THR A 183 -0.75 5.53 25.38
C THR A 183 -2.00 6.27 25.88
N TYR A 184 -2.80 6.83 24.96
CA TYR A 184 -4.04 7.53 25.29
C TYR A 184 -5.08 6.61 25.94
N ILE A 185 -5.35 5.45 25.32
CA ILE A 185 -6.28 4.42 25.82
C ILE A 185 -5.88 3.99 27.23
N THR A 186 -4.59 3.81 27.48
CA THR A 186 -4.08 3.30 28.75
C THR A 186 -4.05 4.38 29.83
N LYS A 187 -3.51 5.57 29.52
CA LYS A 187 -3.17 6.59 30.53
C LYS A 187 -4.21 7.70 30.68
N VAL A 188 -4.90 8.05 29.59
CA VAL A 188 -5.84 9.19 29.55
C VAL A 188 -7.27 8.70 29.69
N ALA A 189 -7.74 7.91 28.72
CA ALA A 189 -9.09 7.36 28.74
C ALA A 189 -9.25 6.25 29.80
N ARG A 190 -8.16 5.54 30.13
CA ARG A 190 -8.11 4.44 31.10
C ARG A 190 -9.11 3.31 30.83
N VAL A 191 -9.46 3.11 29.56
CA VAL A 191 -10.42 2.08 29.11
C VAL A 191 -9.74 0.77 28.69
N ARG A 192 -8.47 0.58 29.05
CA ARG A 192 -7.69 -0.61 28.67
C ARG A 192 -8.38 -1.95 29.00
N PRO A 193 -8.98 -2.13 30.20
CA PRO A 193 -9.66 -3.39 30.52
C PRO A 193 -10.80 -3.73 29.55
N TRP A 194 -11.57 -2.72 29.12
CA TRP A 194 -12.67 -2.89 28.16
C TRP A 194 -12.17 -3.23 26.77
N VAL A 195 -11.09 -2.57 26.32
CA VAL A 195 -10.44 -2.91 25.04
C VAL A 195 -9.93 -4.35 25.07
N GLU A 196 -9.31 -4.78 26.17
CA GLU A 196 -8.84 -6.16 26.31
C GLU A 196 -10.00 -7.16 26.39
N LYS A 197 -11.12 -6.81 27.02
CA LYS A 197 -12.34 -7.65 27.03
C LYS A 197 -12.84 -7.89 25.60
N ILE A 198 -12.99 -6.82 24.81
CA ILE A 198 -13.42 -6.90 23.40
C ILE A 198 -12.45 -7.74 22.56
N LEU A 199 -11.14 -7.53 22.72
CA LEU A 199 -10.12 -8.23 21.92
C LEU A 199 -9.96 -9.72 22.31
N ASN A 200 -10.26 -10.08 23.55
CA ASN A 200 -10.19 -11.46 24.04
C ASN A 200 -11.53 -12.22 23.95
N SER A 201 -12.60 -11.56 23.50
CA SER A 201 -13.92 -12.18 23.30
C SER A 201 -13.83 -13.28 22.24
N LYS A 202 -14.39 -14.45 22.55
CA LYS A 202 -14.37 -15.63 21.66
C LYS A 202 -15.61 -15.71 20.78
N THR A 203 -16.66 -14.99 21.13
CA THR A 203 -17.93 -14.97 20.40
C THR A 203 -18.39 -13.53 20.13
N LEU A 204 -19.28 -13.36 19.16
CA LEU A 204 -19.89 -12.05 18.87
C LEU A 204 -20.80 -11.58 20.01
N ASP A 205 -21.40 -12.51 20.75
CA ASP A 205 -22.26 -12.17 21.88
C ASP A 205 -21.41 -11.66 23.05
N GLU A 206 -20.30 -12.33 23.38
CA GLU A 206 -19.32 -11.84 24.37
C GLU A 206 -18.76 -10.46 24.00
N GLN A 207 -18.58 -10.19 22.70
CA GLN A 207 -18.07 -8.90 22.21
C GLN A 207 -19.09 -7.75 22.36
N ARG A 208 -20.39 -8.05 22.32
CA ARG A 208 -21.47 -7.07 22.41
C ARG A 208 -21.78 -6.63 23.85
N GLU A 209 -21.39 -7.43 24.83
CA GLU A 209 -21.53 -7.18 26.28
C GLU A 209 -20.39 -6.35 26.89
#